data_AF-A0A1A8HAL1-F1
#
_entry.id   AF-A0A1A8HAL1-F1
#
_cell.length_a   1.000
_cell.length_b   1.000
_cell.length_c   1.000
_cell.angle_alpha   90.00
_cell.angle_beta   90.00
_cell.angle_gamma   90.00
#
_symmetry.space_group_name_H-M   'P 1'
#
loop_
_entity.id
_entity.type
_entity.pdbx_description
1 polymer ?
#
loop_
_entity_poly.entity_id
_entity_poly.type
_entity_poly.pdbx_seq_one_letter_code
_entity_poly.pdbx_strand_id
1 'polypeptide(L)'
;GQPGHSQDIKPFAQPPYTTLPAPVPPPISYEALPPPRPAAIAAPVWQDRTISSAKLRLLEFSAFMETQRDREMHKHLFVHIGPSNPVYSDPVLESIDVRQIYDKFSEKKGGLKELYEKGPHNAFFLVKFWADLSSEVEEGSDVFYLVSSQYGGTENITI
;
A
#
# COMPACT_ATOMS: atom_id res chain seq x y z
N GLY A 1 55.70 -0.02 -41.04
CA GLY A 1 55.96 1.01 -40.02
C GLY A 1 56.56 0.34 -38.82
N GLN A 2 57.72 0.87 -38.42
CA GLN A 2 58.59 0.65 -37.26
C GLN A 2 58.15 -0.25 -36.07
N PRO A 3 59.09 -1.00 -35.45
CA PRO A 3 58.91 -1.80 -34.23
C PRO A 3 59.14 -0.98 -32.94
N GLY A 4 58.59 -1.45 -31.82
CA GLY A 4 59.04 -1.14 -30.44
C GLY A 4 59.24 -2.47 -29.70
N HIS A 5 60.47 -2.88 -29.38
CA HIS A 5 61.22 -2.63 -28.12
C HIS A 5 60.44 -3.11 -26.88
N SER A 6 60.95 -3.93 -25.96
CA SER A 6 62.32 -4.26 -25.58
C SER A 6 62.35 -5.64 -24.88
N GLN A 7 63.47 -6.35 -25.00
CA GLN A 7 63.80 -7.53 -24.20
C GLN A 7 64.29 -7.16 -22.79
N ASP A 8 64.52 -8.22 -22.00
CA ASP A 8 65.24 -8.36 -20.72
C ASP A 8 64.42 -8.29 -19.43
N ILE A 9 64.08 -9.47 -18.85
CA ILE A 9 64.45 -9.84 -17.47
C ILE A 9 64.68 -11.37 -17.38
N LYS A 10 65.83 -11.75 -16.83
CA LYS A 10 66.38 -13.10 -16.61
C LYS A 10 65.57 -13.93 -15.59
N PRO A 11 65.64 -15.28 -15.63
CA PRO A 11 65.01 -16.13 -14.62
C PRO A 11 65.75 -16.01 -13.27
N PHE A 12 65.00 -15.79 -12.20
CA PHE A 12 65.54 -15.92 -10.84
C PHE A 12 65.66 -17.41 -10.48
N ALA A 13 66.81 -17.77 -9.90
CA ALA A 13 67.11 -19.12 -9.43
C ALA A 13 66.18 -19.54 -8.27
N GLN A 14 65.69 -20.79 -8.31
CA GLN A 14 64.94 -21.39 -7.21
C GLN A 14 65.91 -21.82 -6.07
N PRO A 15 65.64 -21.49 -4.80
CA PRO A 15 66.37 -22.08 -3.68
C PRO A 15 65.93 -23.54 -3.45
N PRO A 16 66.79 -24.38 -2.87
CA PRO A 16 66.50 -25.81 -2.66
C PRO A 16 65.38 -26.01 -1.64
N TYR A 17 64.49 -26.97 -1.92
CA TYR A 17 63.44 -27.42 -1.01
C TYR A 17 64.03 -27.80 0.35
N THR A 18 63.74 -27.01 1.38
CA THR A 18 63.93 -27.43 2.78
C THR A 18 62.64 -28.08 3.25
N THR A 19 62.70 -29.38 3.50
CA THR A 19 61.62 -30.16 4.11
C THR A 19 61.47 -29.77 5.58
N LEU A 20 60.51 -28.88 5.85
CA LEU A 20 59.95 -28.67 7.18
C LEU A 20 58.44 -29.00 7.12
N PRO A 21 57.89 -29.78 8.06
CA PRO A 21 56.45 -30.03 8.09
C PRO A 21 55.69 -28.73 8.42
N ALA A 22 54.77 -28.35 7.55
CA ALA A 22 53.87 -27.22 7.77
C ALA A 22 52.87 -27.53 8.91
N PRO A 23 52.47 -26.55 9.73
CA PRO A 23 51.41 -26.75 10.72
C PRO A 23 50.08 -27.06 10.01
N VAL A 24 49.40 -28.11 10.46
CA VAL A 24 48.07 -28.50 9.97
C VAL A 24 47.09 -27.37 10.33
N PRO A 25 46.28 -26.83 9.39
CA PRO A 25 45.25 -25.88 9.73
C PRO A 25 44.19 -26.55 10.63
N PRO A 26 43.57 -25.83 11.58
CA PRO A 26 42.54 -26.40 12.43
C PRO A 26 41.32 -26.81 11.58
N PRO A 27 40.55 -27.82 12.01
CA PRO A 27 39.36 -28.25 11.29
C PRO A 27 38.35 -27.09 11.21
N ILE A 28 37.84 -26.86 10.00
CA ILE A 28 36.78 -25.87 9.74
C ILE A 28 35.56 -26.29 10.56
N SER A 29 35.26 -25.52 11.61
CA SER A 29 33.96 -25.57 12.26
C SER A 29 32.92 -25.10 11.24
N TYR A 30 31.97 -25.97 10.90
CA TYR A 30 30.78 -25.56 10.17
C TYR A 30 29.91 -24.75 11.15
N GLU A 31 30.14 -23.44 11.23
CA GLU A 31 29.15 -22.57 11.85
C GLU A 31 27.91 -22.65 10.95
N ALA A 32 26.84 -23.25 11.48
CA ALA A 32 25.56 -23.32 10.79
C ALA A 32 25.18 -21.89 10.40
N LEU A 33 25.03 -21.63 9.10
CA LEU A 33 24.56 -20.35 8.61
C LEU A 33 23.30 -19.97 9.42
N PRO A 34 23.22 -18.73 9.93
CA PRO A 34 22.03 -18.30 10.63
C PRO A 34 20.82 -18.57 9.72
N PRO A 35 19.72 -19.11 10.26
CA PRO A 35 18.55 -19.39 9.45
C PRO A 35 18.19 -18.13 8.65
N PRO A 36 17.79 -18.25 7.36
CA PRO A 36 17.40 -17.10 6.59
C PRO A 36 16.36 -16.33 7.41
N ARG A 37 16.64 -15.04 7.67
CA ARG A 37 15.67 -14.14 8.31
C ARG A 37 14.32 -14.38 7.63
N PRO A 38 13.22 -14.56 8.39
CA PRO A 38 11.91 -14.60 7.78
C PRO A 38 11.83 -13.40 6.84
N ALA A 39 11.50 -13.64 5.57
CA ALA A 39 11.22 -12.55 4.65
C ALA A 39 10.22 -11.64 5.39
N ALA A 40 10.62 -10.41 5.69
CA ALA A 40 9.71 -9.44 6.27
C ALA A 40 8.51 -9.44 5.33
N ILE A 41 7.36 -9.92 5.81
CA ILE A 41 6.13 -9.92 5.01
C ILE A 41 5.90 -8.44 4.73
N ALA A 42 6.20 -8.02 3.50
CA ALA A 42 5.98 -6.65 3.09
C ALA A 42 4.51 -6.36 3.37
N ALA A 43 4.24 -5.25 4.07
CA ALA A 43 2.87 -4.84 4.35
C ALA A 43 2.09 -4.83 3.02
N PRO A 44 0.84 -5.30 2.99
CA PRO A 44 0.08 -5.35 1.75
C PRO A 44 0.06 -3.99 1.06
N VAL A 45 0.22 -3.98 -0.26
CA VAL A 45 0.40 -2.76 -1.06
C VAL A 45 -0.71 -1.71 -0.88
N TRP A 46 -1.91 -2.14 -0.50
CA TRP A 46 -3.05 -1.25 -0.25
C TRP A 46 -3.02 -0.54 1.10
N GLN A 47 -2.22 -1.04 2.05
CA GLN A 47 -2.09 -0.47 3.39
C GLN A 47 -1.43 0.92 3.30
N ASP A 48 -2.03 1.91 3.98
CA ASP A 48 -1.63 3.33 3.96
C ASP A 48 -1.74 4.03 2.59
N ARG A 49 -2.18 3.32 1.54
CA ARG A 49 -2.37 3.86 0.18
C ARG A 49 -3.84 3.94 -0.22
N THR A 50 -4.68 3.19 0.45
CA THR A 50 -6.12 3.15 0.21
C THR A 50 -6.88 3.20 1.53
N ILE A 51 -8.19 3.42 1.48
CA ILE A 51 -9.08 3.41 2.64
C ILE A 51 -9.19 1.97 3.14
N SER A 52 -8.27 1.59 4.01
CA SER A 52 -8.12 0.22 4.50
C SER A 52 -7.56 0.19 5.91
N SER A 53 -8.25 -0.54 6.76
CA SER A 53 -7.76 -0.96 8.07
C SER A 53 -7.05 -2.32 7.96
N ALA A 54 -6.62 -2.87 9.09
CA ALA A 54 -6.04 -4.22 9.14
C ALA A 54 -6.99 -5.33 8.68
N LYS A 55 -8.32 -5.14 8.78
CA LYS A 55 -9.32 -6.19 8.53
C LYS A 55 -10.28 -5.89 7.40
N LEU A 56 -10.54 -4.62 7.14
CA LEU A 56 -11.57 -4.15 6.22
C LEU A 56 -11.01 -3.03 5.32
N ARG A 57 -11.29 -3.12 4.03
CA ARG A 57 -10.93 -2.17 2.98
C ARG A 57 -12.17 -1.75 2.22
N LEU A 58 -12.30 -0.45 1.96
CA LEU A 58 -13.30 0.08 1.05
C LEU A 58 -12.80 -0.13 -0.39
N LEU A 59 -13.57 -0.87 -1.19
CA LEU A 59 -13.26 -1.18 -2.59
C LEU A 59 -13.92 -0.17 -3.53
N GLU A 60 -15.20 0.13 -3.28
CA GLU A 60 -15.96 1.07 -4.08
C GLU A 60 -16.97 1.80 -3.20
N PHE A 61 -17.19 3.08 -3.45
CA PHE A 61 -18.28 3.85 -2.89
C PHE A 61 -18.86 4.75 -3.95
N SER A 62 -20.17 4.78 -4.11
CA SER A 62 -20.82 5.74 -4.98
C SER A 62 -22.14 6.20 -4.39
N ALA A 63 -22.42 7.49 -4.50
CA ALA A 63 -23.76 8.02 -4.35
C ALA A 63 -24.18 8.59 -5.70
N PHE A 64 -25.34 8.16 -6.18
CA PHE A 64 -25.80 8.46 -7.52
C PHE A 64 -27.31 8.55 -7.58
N MET A 65 -27.80 9.17 -8.64
CA MET A 65 -29.19 9.02 -9.04
C MET A 65 -29.29 8.15 -10.30
N GLU A 66 -30.38 7.41 -10.42
CA GLU A 66 -30.78 6.69 -11.62
C GLU A 66 -32.11 7.23 -12.10
N THR A 67 -32.19 7.61 -13.37
CA THR A 67 -33.43 8.05 -14.02
C THR A 67 -33.78 7.10 -15.16
N GLN A 68 -35.06 6.77 -15.29
CA GLN A 68 -35.55 5.98 -16.41
C GLN A 68 -36.07 6.91 -17.51
N ARG A 69 -35.38 6.95 -18.65
CA ARG A 69 -35.77 7.76 -19.81
C ARG A 69 -35.90 6.89 -21.05
N ASP A 70 -37.09 6.85 -21.66
CA ASP A 70 -37.34 6.20 -22.96
C ASP A 70 -36.71 4.79 -23.15
N ARG A 71 -36.76 3.98 -22.08
CA ARG A 71 -36.19 2.61 -21.95
C ARG A 71 -34.68 2.51 -21.66
N GLU A 72 -33.97 3.62 -21.53
CA GLU A 72 -32.59 3.66 -21.08
C GLU A 72 -32.49 4.16 -19.63
N MET A 73 -31.63 3.49 -18.84
CA MET A 73 -31.33 3.87 -17.47
C MET A 73 -30.13 4.81 -17.47
N HIS A 74 -30.34 6.05 -17.05
CA HIS A 74 -29.29 7.06 -16.95
C HIS A 74 -28.81 7.14 -15.52
N LYS A 75 -27.49 7.11 -15.31
CA LYS A 75 -26.87 7.15 -13.98
C LYS A 75 -25.99 8.39 -13.84
N HIS A 76 -26.33 9.26 -12.90
CA HIS A 76 -25.52 10.43 -12.54
C HIS A 76 -24.82 10.19 -11.19
N LEU A 77 -23.48 10.20 -11.18
CA LEU A 77 -22.68 10.01 -9.98
C LEU A 77 -22.43 11.36 -9.30
N PHE A 78 -23.03 11.58 -8.13
CA PHE A 78 -22.70 12.74 -7.30
C PHE A 78 -21.28 12.62 -6.76
N VAL A 79 -20.93 11.45 -6.25
CA VAL A 79 -19.59 11.13 -5.76
C VAL A 79 -19.25 9.69 -6.12
N HIS A 80 -17.98 9.44 -6.41
CA HIS A 80 -17.49 8.10 -6.71
C HIS A 80 -16.06 7.91 -6.20
N ILE A 81 -15.87 6.85 -5.41
CA ILE A 81 -14.60 6.22 -5.11
C ILE A 81 -14.60 4.92 -5.89
N GLY A 82 -13.81 4.86 -6.96
CA GLY A 82 -13.72 3.68 -7.81
C GLY A 82 -12.81 2.59 -7.25
N PRO A 83 -12.84 1.39 -7.85
CA PRO A 83 -11.91 0.32 -7.52
C PRO A 83 -10.48 0.78 -7.74
N SER A 84 -9.64 0.60 -6.72
CA SER A 84 -8.22 0.93 -6.77
C SER A 84 -7.36 -0.33 -6.84
N ASN A 85 -6.42 -0.34 -7.79
CA ASN A 85 -5.36 -1.35 -7.89
C ASN A 85 -4.03 -0.71 -7.45
N PRO A 86 -3.82 -0.50 -6.14
CA PRO A 86 -2.66 0.21 -5.63
C PRO A 86 -1.37 -0.56 -5.92
N VAL A 87 -0.33 0.18 -6.27
CA VAL A 87 1.04 -0.31 -6.48
C VAL A 87 2.00 0.33 -5.48
N TYR A 88 3.15 -0.29 -5.22
CA TYR A 88 4.10 0.20 -4.21
C TYR A 88 4.69 1.59 -4.53
N SER A 89 4.63 2.01 -5.79
CA SER A 89 5.05 3.33 -6.26
C SER A 89 4.00 4.42 -6.06
N ASP A 90 2.75 4.07 -5.73
CA ASP A 90 1.72 5.07 -5.46
C ASP A 90 2.12 5.90 -4.22
N PRO A 91 1.64 7.14 -4.09
CA PRO A 91 1.82 7.91 -2.87
C PRO A 91 1.06 7.28 -1.69
N VAL A 92 1.54 7.51 -0.46
CA VAL A 92 0.75 7.20 0.74
C VAL A 92 -0.31 8.28 0.92
N LEU A 93 -1.38 7.95 1.63
CA LEU A 93 -2.41 8.92 1.98
C LEU A 93 -1.82 10.00 2.90
N GLU A 94 -2.21 11.24 2.65
CA GLU A 94 -1.86 12.36 3.52
C GLU A 94 -2.53 12.20 4.89
N SER A 95 -1.82 12.59 5.95
CA SER A 95 -2.34 12.56 7.31
C SER A 95 -2.79 13.96 7.75
N ILE A 96 -3.88 13.98 8.52
CA ILE A 96 -4.40 15.19 9.15
C ILE A 96 -4.53 14.93 10.66
N ASP A 97 -4.29 15.97 11.46
CA ASP A 97 -4.54 15.88 12.89
C ASP A 97 -6.05 15.87 13.14
N VAL A 98 -6.56 14.77 13.71
CA VAL A 98 -7.99 14.58 14.01
C VAL A 98 -8.57 15.72 14.86
N ARG A 99 -7.75 16.41 15.66
CA ARG A 99 -8.18 17.56 16.47
C ARG A 99 -8.69 18.73 15.61
N GLN A 100 -8.25 18.82 14.35
CA GLN A 100 -8.67 19.87 13.42
C GLN A 100 -10.10 19.67 12.89
N ILE A 101 -10.68 18.48 13.07
CA ILE A 101 -12.01 18.13 12.57
C ILE A 101 -13.01 17.80 13.69
N TYR A 102 -12.61 17.79 14.97
CA TYR A 102 -13.53 17.43 16.06
C TYR A 102 -14.79 18.28 16.09
N ASP A 103 -14.69 19.57 15.80
CA ASP A 103 -15.83 20.50 15.76
C ASP A 103 -16.80 20.24 14.59
N LYS A 104 -16.41 19.42 13.60
CA LYS A 104 -17.26 19.00 12.47
C LYS A 104 -18.05 17.73 12.72
N PHE A 105 -17.74 16.99 13.79
CA PHE A 105 -18.40 15.73 14.13
C PHE A 105 -19.05 15.81 15.52
N SER A 106 -19.94 14.86 15.82
CA SER A 106 -20.60 14.82 17.13
C SER A 106 -19.60 14.65 18.27
N GLU A 107 -19.70 15.51 19.29
CA GLU A 107 -18.93 15.42 20.55
C GLU A 107 -19.69 14.64 21.65
N LYS A 108 -20.87 14.11 21.35
CA LYS A 108 -21.62 13.28 22.29
C LYS A 108 -20.87 11.97 22.57
N LYS A 109 -21.25 11.28 23.65
CA LYS A 109 -20.77 9.93 23.94
C LYS A 109 -20.91 9.03 22.71
N GLY A 110 -19.83 8.33 22.36
CA GLY A 110 -19.69 7.57 21.12
C GLY A 110 -19.30 8.39 19.89
N GLY A 111 -18.96 9.67 20.06
CA GLY A 111 -18.53 10.58 19.00
C GLY A 111 -17.10 10.31 18.49
N LEU A 112 -16.64 11.10 17.51
CA LEU A 112 -15.37 10.88 16.84
C LEU A 112 -14.19 10.84 17.81
N LYS A 113 -14.16 11.75 18.80
CA LYS A 113 -13.10 11.80 19.80
C LYS A 113 -13.00 10.49 20.61
N GLU A 114 -14.12 10.02 21.17
CA GLU A 114 -14.15 8.78 21.97
C GLU A 114 -13.81 7.55 21.12
N LEU A 115 -14.31 7.48 19.89
CA LEU A 115 -14.00 6.39 18.96
C LEU A 115 -12.52 6.37 18.59
N TYR A 116 -11.94 7.53 18.29
CA TYR A 116 -10.53 7.64 17.92
C TYR A 116 -9.60 7.30 19.09
N GLU A 117 -9.92 7.76 20.31
CA GLU A 117 -9.18 7.42 21.54
C GLU A 117 -9.27 5.91 21.86
N LYS A 118 -10.41 5.26 21.57
CA LYS A 118 -10.57 3.81 21.73
C LYS A 118 -9.80 3.01 20.67
N GLY A 119 -9.70 3.55 19.46
CA GLY A 119 -9.02 2.94 18.34
C GLY A 119 -9.75 1.73 17.72
N PRO A 120 -9.11 1.06 16.74
CA PRO A 120 -7.74 1.26 16.28
C PRO A 120 -7.58 2.52 15.38
N HIS A 121 -6.47 3.24 15.53
CA HIS A 121 -6.24 4.54 14.86
C HIS A 121 -6.12 4.42 13.33
N ASN A 122 -5.63 3.27 12.84
CA ASN A 122 -5.50 2.99 11.40
C ASN A 122 -6.82 2.61 10.71
N ALA A 123 -7.96 2.71 11.41
CA ALA A 123 -9.29 2.54 10.85
C ALA A 123 -10.03 3.87 10.60
N PHE A 124 -9.36 5.01 10.82
CA PHE A 124 -9.95 6.34 10.67
C PHE A 124 -9.42 7.03 9.41
N PHE A 125 -10.32 7.46 8.55
CA PHE A 125 -10.01 8.14 7.29
C PHE A 125 -10.91 9.37 7.15
N LEU A 126 -10.35 10.44 6.59
CA LEU A 126 -11.10 11.62 6.18
C LEU A 126 -11.15 11.67 4.66
N VAL A 127 -12.36 11.67 4.10
CA VAL A 127 -12.57 11.80 2.65
C VAL A 127 -13.18 13.17 2.37
N LYS A 128 -12.52 13.95 1.51
CA LYS A 128 -13.05 15.22 1.01
C LYS A 128 -13.59 15.00 -0.41
N PHE A 129 -14.90 15.10 -0.57
CA PHE A 129 -15.53 15.03 -1.89
C PHE A 129 -15.71 16.40 -2.50
N TRP A 130 -15.62 16.45 -3.82
CA TRP A 130 -16.20 17.47 -4.66
C TRP A 130 -17.37 16.82 -5.40
N ALA A 131 -18.59 17.07 -4.92
CA ALA A 131 -19.77 16.42 -5.48
C ALA A 131 -20.18 17.08 -6.80
N ASP A 132 -20.53 16.27 -7.79
CA ASP A 132 -21.09 16.75 -9.04
C ASP A 132 -22.60 16.93 -8.92
N LEU A 133 -23.04 18.18 -8.92
CA LEU A 133 -24.46 18.57 -8.82
C LEU A 133 -25.06 19.01 -10.17
N SER A 134 -24.37 18.75 -11.28
CA SER A 134 -24.77 19.19 -12.63
C SER A 134 -25.90 18.36 -13.27
N SER A 135 -26.68 17.64 -12.48
CA SER A 135 -27.75 16.78 -12.99
C SER A 135 -29.05 17.55 -13.21
N GLU A 136 -29.63 17.39 -14.41
CA GLU A 136 -30.98 17.88 -14.72
C GLU A 136 -32.01 16.80 -14.40
N VAL A 137 -32.81 17.02 -13.35
CA VAL A 137 -33.96 16.19 -13.03
C VAL A 137 -35.18 16.79 -13.72
N GLU A 138 -35.73 16.09 -14.71
CA GLU A 138 -36.96 16.51 -15.38
C GLU A 138 -38.18 16.26 -14.46
N GLU A 139 -39.04 17.27 -14.34
CA GLU A 139 -40.26 17.18 -13.54
C GLU A 139 -41.19 16.11 -14.13
N GLY A 140 -41.44 15.04 -13.38
CA GLY A 140 -42.23 13.88 -13.81
C GLY A 140 -41.43 12.64 -14.25
N SER A 141 -40.10 12.71 -14.24
CA SER A 141 -39.24 11.53 -14.41
C SER A 141 -39.16 10.70 -13.12
N ASP A 142 -39.15 9.37 -13.23
CA ASP A 142 -38.93 8.48 -12.09
C ASP A 142 -37.43 8.46 -11.77
N VAL A 143 -37.07 9.01 -10.61
CA VAL A 143 -35.68 9.19 -10.18
C VAL A 143 -35.44 8.46 -8.88
N PHE A 144 -34.45 7.58 -8.88
CA PHE A 144 -34.00 6.85 -7.71
C PHE A 144 -32.68 7.41 -7.20
N TYR A 145 -32.61 7.76 -5.92
CA TYR A 145 -31.38 8.19 -5.28
C TYR A 145 -30.81 7.02 -4.48
N LEU A 146 -29.59 6.62 -4.82
CA LEU A 146 -28.98 5.38 -4.33
C LEU A 146 -27.57 5.64 -3.81
N VAL A 147 -27.17 4.78 -2.85
CA VAL A 147 -25.80 4.69 -2.36
C VAL A 147 -25.38 3.23 -2.46
N SER A 148 -24.23 2.99 -3.09
CA SER A 148 -23.61 1.68 -3.20
C SER A 148 -22.22 1.70 -2.58
N SER A 149 -21.90 0.68 -1.80
CA SER A 149 -20.58 0.53 -1.18
C SER A 149 -20.15 -0.93 -1.21
N GLN A 150 -18.92 -1.17 -1.65
CA GLN A 150 -18.29 -2.50 -1.68
C GLN A 150 -17.09 -2.51 -0.75
N TYR A 151 -16.98 -3.57 0.05
CA TYR A 151 -15.87 -3.75 0.99
C TYR A 151 -15.19 -5.09 0.76
N GLY A 152 -13.90 -5.16 1.06
CA GLY A 152 -13.10 -6.37 1.04
C GLY A 152 -12.37 -6.56 2.36
N GLY A 153 -12.13 -7.81 2.76
CA GLY A 153 -11.42 -8.13 3.99
C GLY A 153 -10.69 -9.46 3.87
N THR A 154 -9.72 -9.69 4.75
CA THR A 154 -8.97 -10.97 4.81
C THR A 154 -9.67 -12.01 5.69
N GLU A 155 -10.66 -11.59 6.49
CA GLU A 155 -11.41 -12.41 7.42
C GLU A 155 -12.91 -12.35 7.07
N ASN A 156 -13.63 -13.45 7.30
CA ASN A 156 -15.10 -13.45 7.23
C ASN A 156 -15.63 -12.76 8.49
N ILE A 157 -16.09 -11.52 8.35
CA ILE A 157 -16.64 -10.71 9.43
C ILE A 157 -18.10 -10.36 9.14
N THR A 158 -18.92 -10.34 10.19
CA THR A 158 -20.24 -9.69 10.15
C THR A 158 -20.04 -8.23 10.53
N ILE A 159 -20.41 -7.33 9.62
CA ILE A 159 -20.28 -5.87 9.75
C ILE A 159 -21.61 -5.29 10.19
#